data_AF-A0A812WYI8-F1
#
_entry.id   AF-A0A812WYI8-F1
#
_cell.length_a   1.000
_cell.length_b   1.000
_cell.length_c   1.000
_cell.angle_alpha   90.00
_cell.angle_beta   90.00
_cell.angle_gamma   90.00
#
_symmetry.space_group_name_H-M   'P 1'
#
loop_
_entity.id
_entity.type
_entity.pdbx_description
1 polymer ?
#
loop_
_entity_poly.entity_id
_entity_poly.type
_entity_poly.pdbx_seq_one_letter_code
_entity_poly.pdbx_strand_id
1 'polypeptide(L)'
;DPGTTVISFSHFLPRQELLPEKRLLYFPPIAKAVGSRHLGERLRALAPDLHIFGHTHYGWSSKLDGTRYLQACVAYPRERSDRPFSIYCRGEAGAASAPPLLVYSHPGRHFPAYEGFWSKYYE
;
A
#
# COMPACT_ATOMS: atom_id res chain seq x y z
N ASP A 1 8.32 22.88 5.12
CA ASP A 1 8.84 23.67 3.98
C ASP A 1 8.04 23.23 2.74
N PRO A 2 7.41 24.15 1.99
CA PRO A 2 6.59 23.83 0.81
C PRO A 2 7.30 23.01 -0.28
N GLY A 3 8.61 22.80 -0.15
CA GLY A 3 9.41 21.92 -0.98
C GLY A 3 9.72 20.52 -0.44
N THR A 4 9.37 20.17 0.79
CA THR A 4 9.78 18.89 1.38
C THR A 4 8.82 17.77 1.00
N THR A 5 9.32 16.77 0.26
CA THR A 5 8.59 15.52 0.05
C THR A 5 8.76 14.61 1.27
N VAL A 6 7.67 14.16 1.88
CA VAL A 6 7.68 13.26 3.03
C VAL A 6 7.19 11.86 2.62
N ILE A 7 8.11 10.89 2.70
CA ILE A 7 7.79 9.46 2.53
C ILE A 7 7.95 8.80 3.90
N SER A 8 6.90 8.09 4.32
CA SER A 8 6.89 7.40 5.61
C SER A 8 6.65 5.91 5.43
N PHE A 9 7.10 5.13 6.41
CA PHE A 9 7.03 3.66 6.36
C PHE A 9 6.47 3.12 7.67
N SER A 10 5.74 2.03 7.57
CA SER A 10 5.39 1.18 8.71
C SER A 10 5.27 -0.26 8.26
N HIS A 11 5.30 -1.21 9.20
CA HIS A 11 4.98 -2.60 8.84
C HIS A 11 3.47 -2.85 8.87
N PHE A 12 2.80 -2.39 9.93
CA PHE A 12 1.38 -2.59 10.18
C PHE A 12 0.51 -1.57 9.45
N LEU A 13 -0.77 -1.91 9.26
CA LEU A 13 -1.74 -1.03 8.63
C LEU A 13 -2.01 0.21 9.51
N PRO A 14 -1.91 1.43 8.95
CA PRO A 14 -2.22 2.64 9.71
C PRO A 14 -3.72 2.94 9.80
N ARG A 15 -4.52 2.33 8.92
CA ARG A 15 -5.95 2.62 8.72
C ARG A 15 -6.71 1.34 8.38
N GLN A 16 -7.96 1.26 8.82
CA GLN A 16 -8.81 0.09 8.58
C GLN A 16 -9.28 0.04 7.12
N GLU A 17 -9.42 1.22 6.49
CA GLU A 17 -9.83 1.41 5.10
C GLU A 17 -8.80 0.87 4.09
N LEU A 18 -7.60 0.49 4.54
CA LEU A 18 -6.52 -0.08 3.72
C LEU A 18 -6.53 -1.62 3.72
N LEU A 19 -7.63 -2.21 4.20
CA LEU A 19 -7.85 -3.65 4.27
C LEU A 19 -9.14 -3.99 3.53
N PRO A 20 -9.19 -5.10 2.78
CA PRO A 20 -10.44 -5.61 2.26
C PRO A 20 -11.46 -5.90 3.37
N GLU A 21 -12.75 -5.84 3.04
CA GLU A 21 -13.82 -6.27 3.93
C GLU A 21 -13.56 -7.69 4.46
N LYS A 22 -13.94 -7.91 5.73
CA LYS A 22 -13.74 -9.18 6.44
C LYS A 22 -14.20 -10.42 5.66
N ARG A 23 -15.29 -10.33 4.89
CA ARG A 23 -15.86 -11.43 4.08
C ARG A 23 -14.98 -11.84 2.89
N LEU A 24 -14.06 -10.99 2.47
CA LEU A 24 -13.14 -11.21 1.35
C LEU A 24 -11.78 -11.76 1.81
N LEU A 25 -11.53 -11.80 3.13
CA LEU A 25 -10.28 -12.27 3.70
C LEU A 25 -10.31 -13.79 3.87
N TYR A 26 -9.25 -14.46 3.39
CA TYR A 26 -9.05 -15.89 3.64
C TYR A 26 -9.01 -16.22 5.14
N PHE A 27 -8.44 -15.33 5.95
CA PHE A 27 -8.43 -15.41 7.41
C PHE A 27 -9.08 -14.17 8.03
N PRO A 28 -10.42 -14.16 8.20
CA PRO A 28 -11.17 -13.01 8.73
C PRO A 28 -10.67 -12.41 10.06
N PRO A 29 -10.15 -13.19 11.03
CA PRO A 29 -9.63 -12.63 12.27
C PRO A 29 -8.42 -11.72 12.11
N ILE A 30 -7.70 -11.78 10.97
CA ILE A 30 -6.50 -10.96 10.73
C ILE A 30 -6.79 -9.47 10.90
N ALA A 31 -8.01 -9.01 10.56
CA ALA A 31 -8.43 -7.63 10.70
C ALA A 31 -8.26 -7.06 12.13
N LYS A 32 -8.22 -7.93 13.16
CA LYS A 32 -8.03 -7.53 14.56
C LYS A 32 -6.57 -7.28 14.95
N ALA A 33 -5.61 -7.73 14.14
CA ALA A 33 -4.18 -7.76 14.49
C ALA A 33 -3.27 -7.16 13.41
N VAL A 34 -3.86 -6.44 12.43
CA VAL A 34 -3.10 -5.93 11.29
C VAL A 34 -2.63 -4.51 11.40
N GLY A 35 -3.16 -3.74 12.35
CA GLY A 35 -2.95 -2.30 12.40
C GLY A 35 -2.78 -1.74 13.80
N SER A 36 -2.58 -0.42 13.87
CA SER A 36 -2.40 0.32 15.13
C SER A 36 -3.08 1.68 15.07
N ARG A 37 -3.94 1.98 16.06
CA ARG A 37 -4.60 3.29 16.19
C ARG A 37 -3.59 4.43 16.38
N HIS A 38 -2.59 4.23 17.25
CA HIS A 38 -1.53 5.21 17.50
C HIS A 38 -0.72 5.50 16.23
N LEU A 39 -0.45 4.48 15.40
CA LEU A 39 0.19 4.67 14.11
C LEU A 39 -0.65 5.55 13.20
N GLY A 40 -1.95 5.28 13.11
CA GLY A 40 -2.88 6.10 12.33
C GLY A 40 -2.94 7.56 12.80
N GLU A 41 -2.92 7.80 14.11
CA GLU A 41 -2.87 9.15 14.70
C GLU A 41 -1.58 9.89 14.31
N ARG A 42 -0.43 9.21 14.40
CA ARG A 42 0.86 9.78 13.98
C ARG A 42 0.90 10.10 12.49
N LEU A 43 0.32 9.25 11.63
CA LEU A 43 0.26 9.54 10.20
C LEU A 43 -0.67 10.70 9.88
N ARG A 44 -1.82 10.83 10.56
CA ARG A 44 -2.70 11.99 10.38
C ARG A 44 -2.01 13.29 10.77
N ALA A 45 -1.23 13.29 11.85
CA ALA A 45 -0.43 14.45 12.25
C ALA A 45 0.73 14.74 11.29
N LEU A 46 1.38 13.70 10.75
CA LEU A 46 2.50 13.82 9.82
C LEU A 46 2.06 14.25 8.41
N ALA A 47 0.88 13.83 7.96
CA ALA A 47 0.32 14.05 6.63
C ALA A 47 1.34 13.84 5.48
N PRO A 48 1.95 12.65 5.38
CA PRO A 48 2.99 12.38 4.37
C PRO A 48 2.41 12.35 2.94
N ASP A 49 3.26 12.63 1.95
CA ASP A 49 2.89 12.51 0.53
C ASP A 49 2.64 11.04 0.13
N LEU A 50 3.46 10.14 0.69
CA LEU A 50 3.37 8.69 0.50
C LEU A 50 3.62 7.97 1.83
N HIS A 51 2.76 7.01 2.15
CA HIS A 51 2.98 6.03 3.20
C HIS A 51 3.06 4.62 2.62
N ILE A 52 4.17 3.95 2.88
CA ILE A 52 4.40 2.56 2.47
C ILE A 52 4.21 1.65 3.67
N PHE A 53 3.43 0.59 3.49
CA PHE A 53 3.09 -0.36 4.55
C PHE A 53 3.12 -1.82 4.06
N GLY A 54 2.88 -2.78 4.96
CA GLY A 54 3.01 -4.20 4.68
C GLY A 54 2.06 -5.10 5.47
N HIS A 55 2.60 -6.21 6.00
CA HIS A 55 1.96 -7.16 6.93
C HIS A 55 0.87 -8.07 6.33
N THR A 56 -0.02 -7.60 5.46
CA THR A 56 -1.17 -8.42 5.02
C THR A 56 -0.94 -9.29 3.79
N HIS A 57 0.20 -9.15 3.12
CA HIS A 57 0.60 -9.94 1.94
C HIS A 57 -0.27 -9.75 0.69
N TYR A 58 -1.10 -8.71 0.66
CA TYR A 58 -1.83 -8.29 -0.54
C TYR A 58 -1.20 -7.04 -1.15
N GLY A 59 -1.53 -6.76 -2.41
CA GLY A 59 -1.23 -5.49 -3.06
C GLY A 59 -2.33 -4.47 -2.78
N TRP A 60 -1.95 -3.26 -2.35
CA TRP A 60 -2.89 -2.15 -2.13
C TRP A 60 -2.31 -0.84 -2.66
N SER A 61 -3.15 -0.05 -3.32
CA SER A 61 -2.82 1.33 -3.71
C SER A 61 -4.07 2.19 -3.62
N SER A 62 -4.05 3.24 -2.80
CA SER A 62 -5.16 4.20 -2.69
C SER A 62 -4.68 5.56 -2.23
N LYS A 63 -5.57 6.56 -2.25
CA LYS A 63 -5.32 7.89 -1.69
C LYS A 63 -6.41 8.22 -0.68
N LEU A 64 -6.02 8.55 0.56
CA LEU A 64 -6.94 8.94 1.62
C LEU A 64 -6.41 10.20 2.30
N ASP A 65 -7.26 11.21 2.49
CA ASP A 65 -6.93 12.48 3.16
C ASP A 65 -5.65 13.15 2.64
N GLY A 66 -5.43 13.10 1.32
CA GLY A 66 -4.25 13.68 0.68
C GLY A 66 -3.02 12.76 0.61
N THR A 67 -2.89 11.81 1.53
CA THR A 67 -1.78 10.83 1.56
C THR A 67 -2.01 9.68 0.59
N ARG A 68 -0.97 9.31 -0.19
CA ARG A 68 -0.95 8.07 -0.97
C ARG A 68 -0.55 6.90 -0.08
N TYR A 69 -1.22 5.77 -0.21
CA TYR A 69 -0.95 4.55 0.54
C TYR A 69 -0.59 3.44 -0.45
N LEU A 70 0.59 2.84 -0.28
CA LEU A 70 1.08 1.77 -1.13
C LEU A 70 1.53 0.56 -0.30
N GLN A 71 1.06 -0.62 -0.65
CA GLN A 71 1.43 -1.87 0.01
C GLN A 71 1.93 -2.90 -1.00
N ALA A 72 3.24 -2.98 -1.20
CA ALA A 72 3.87 -3.93 -2.13
C ALA A 72 4.55 -5.09 -1.40
N CYS A 73 3.76 -5.91 -0.70
CA CYS A 73 4.31 -7.04 0.06
C CYS A 73 4.93 -8.09 -0.87
N VAL A 74 6.11 -8.58 -0.50
CA VAL A 74 6.77 -9.67 -1.24
C VAL A 74 6.04 -11.01 -1.06
N ALA A 75 5.35 -11.19 0.07
CA ALA A 75 4.64 -12.41 0.47
C ALA A 75 5.57 -13.65 0.54
N TYR A 76 5.02 -14.82 0.86
CA TYR A 76 5.74 -16.09 0.83
C TYR A 76 5.91 -16.63 -0.61
N PRO A 77 6.93 -17.46 -0.89
CA PRO A 77 7.11 -18.08 -2.20
C PRO A 77 5.86 -18.81 -2.72
N ARG A 78 5.17 -19.55 -1.85
CA ARG A 78 3.91 -20.23 -2.18
C ARG A 78 2.77 -19.26 -2.49
N GLU A 79 2.71 -18.13 -1.79
CA GLU A 79 1.71 -17.12 -2.10
C GLU A 79 1.99 -16.51 -3.48
N ARG A 80 3.26 -16.26 -3.82
CA ARG A 80 3.62 -15.73 -5.14
C ARG A 80 3.38 -16.67 -6.31
N SER A 81 3.38 -18.00 -6.09
CA SER A 81 3.03 -18.95 -7.16
C SER A 81 1.54 -18.90 -7.51
N ASP A 82 0.70 -18.68 -6.50
CA ASP A 82 -0.76 -18.73 -6.66
C ASP A 82 -1.33 -17.33 -6.99
N ARG A 83 -0.70 -16.29 -6.45
CA ARG A 83 -1.05 -14.88 -6.61
C ARG A 83 0.23 -14.06 -6.78
N PRO A 84 0.65 -13.72 -8.02
CA PRO A 84 1.77 -12.80 -8.22
C PRO A 84 1.48 -11.45 -7.55
N PHE A 85 2.50 -10.60 -7.40
CA PHE A 85 2.39 -9.31 -6.71
C PHE A 85 1.17 -8.55 -7.22
N SER A 86 0.11 -8.43 -6.42
CA SER A 86 -1.18 -7.92 -6.90
C SER A 86 -1.20 -6.39 -7.00
N ILE A 87 -0.08 -5.81 -7.44
CA ILE A 87 0.17 -4.41 -7.75
C ILE A 87 0.73 -4.30 -9.16
N TYR A 88 0.25 -3.30 -9.89
CA TYR A 88 0.63 -3.02 -11.27
C TYR A 88 0.97 -1.54 -11.41
N CYS A 89 2.08 -1.20 -12.06
CA CYS A 89 2.38 0.17 -12.43
C CYS A 89 1.48 0.58 -13.60
N ARG A 90 0.73 1.68 -13.47
CA ARG A 90 -0.15 2.17 -14.52
C ARG A 90 0.69 2.57 -15.75
N GLY A 91 0.30 2.04 -16.90
CA GLY A 91 0.99 2.27 -18.18
C GLY A 91 2.03 1.20 -18.54
N GLU A 92 2.33 0.26 -17.62
CA GLU A 92 3.04 -0.98 -17.97
C GLU A 92 2.06 -2.03 -18.52
N ALA A 93 2.56 -3.03 -19.25
CA ALA A 93 1.78 -4.00 -20.04
C ALA A 93 0.95 -5.02 -19.20
N GLY A 94 0.32 -4.58 -18.12
CA GLY A 94 -0.56 -5.39 -17.26
C GLY A 94 0.17 -6.46 -16.43
N ALA A 95 1.49 -6.56 -16.53
CA ALA A 95 2.29 -7.46 -15.70
C ALA A 95 2.38 -6.90 -14.26
N ALA A 96 2.26 -7.80 -13.29
CA ALA A 96 2.52 -7.48 -11.88
C ALA A 96 3.92 -6.86 -11.72
N SER A 97 4.02 -5.72 -11.05
CA SER A 97 5.31 -5.08 -10.81
C SER A 97 6.06 -5.86 -9.72
N ALA A 98 7.14 -6.53 -10.12
CA ALA A 98 8.02 -7.23 -9.20
C ALA A 98 8.93 -6.22 -8.45
N PRO A 99 9.26 -6.46 -7.17
CA PRO A 99 10.20 -5.63 -6.43
C PRO A 99 11.63 -5.77 -6.98
N PRO A 100 12.50 -4.75 -6.80
CA PRO A 100 12.22 -3.49 -6.10
C PRO A 100 11.34 -2.53 -6.92
N LEU A 101 10.40 -1.85 -6.25
CA LEU A 101 9.51 -0.87 -6.89
C LEU A 101 10.10 0.54 -6.82
N LEU A 102 10.00 1.29 -7.92
CA LEU A 102 10.26 2.72 -7.92
C LEU A 102 9.11 3.43 -7.20
N VAL A 103 9.35 3.90 -5.98
CA VAL A 103 8.32 4.60 -5.20
C VAL A 103 8.44 6.12 -5.28
N TYR A 104 9.60 6.65 -5.67
CA TYR A 104 9.83 8.08 -5.79
C TYR A 104 11.02 8.35 -6.72
N SER A 105 10.91 9.36 -7.58
CA SER A 105 12.00 9.79 -8.46
C SER A 105 12.29 11.29 -8.34
N HIS A 106 13.59 11.61 -8.36
CA HIS A 106 14.13 12.96 -8.44
C HIS A 106 15.20 13.01 -9.54
N PRO A 107 15.25 14.04 -10.42
CA PRO A 107 14.44 15.27 -10.43
C PRO A 107 12.98 15.04 -10.87
N GLY A 108 12.05 15.91 -10.42
CA GLY A 108 10.63 15.88 -10.80
C GLY A 108 9.62 15.57 -9.69
N ARG A 109 10.09 15.11 -8.51
CA ARG A 109 9.24 14.80 -7.33
C ARG A 109 8.03 13.94 -7.69
N HIS A 110 8.27 12.89 -8.46
CA HIS A 110 7.23 12.08 -9.04
C HIS A 110 7.07 10.76 -8.27
N PHE A 111 5.82 10.37 -8.06
CA PHE A 111 5.41 9.09 -7.49
C PHE A 111 4.76 8.26 -8.60
N PRO A 112 5.34 7.11 -9.00
CA PRO A 112 4.68 6.23 -9.94
C PRO A 112 3.29 5.82 -9.45
N ALA A 113 2.33 5.78 -10.38
CA ALA A 113 0.97 5.41 -10.08
C ALA A 113 0.85 3.88 -10.11
N TYR A 114 0.61 3.29 -8.96
CA TYR A 114 0.35 1.86 -8.83
C TYR A 114 -1.15 1.60 -8.66
N GLU A 115 -1.65 0.49 -9.20
CA GLU A 115 -3.00 -0.03 -8.96
C GLU A 115 -2.87 -1.33 -8.16
N GLY A 116 -3.59 -1.45 -7.06
CA GLY A 116 -3.72 -2.70 -6.31
C GLY A 116 -4.96 -3.46 -6.76
N PHE A 117 -4.86 -4.77 -6.99
CA PHE A 117 -6.00 -5.60 -7.39
C PHE A 117 -7.19 -5.42 -6.44
N TRP A 118 -6.93 -5.48 -5.13
CA TRP A 118 -7.97 -5.34 -4.12
C TRP A 118 -8.48 -3.92 -3.97
N SER A 119 -7.58 -2.92 -3.99
CA SER A 119 -8.00 -1.53 -3.81
C SER A 119 -8.85 -1.03 -4.96
N LYS A 120 -8.64 -1.54 -6.18
CA LYS A 120 -9.48 -1.25 -7.37
C LYS A 120 -10.94 -1.66 -7.21
N TYR A 121 -11.24 -2.62 -6.32
CA TYR A 121 -12.63 -2.97 -6.00
C TYR A 121 -13.36 -1.90 -5.18
N TYR A 122 -12.64 -0.93 -4.61
CA TYR A 122 -13.16 0.14 -3.74
C TYR A 122 -13.10 1.53 -4.38
N GLU A 123 -12.71 1.63 -5.65
CA GLU A 123 -12.75 2.86 -6.46
C GLU A 123 -14.09 2.99 -7.19
#